data_AF-G2G0D1-F1
#
_entry.id   AF-G2G0D1-F1
#
_cell.length_a   1.000
_cell.length_b   1.000
_cell.length_c   1.000
_cell.angle_alpha   90.00
_cell.angle_beta   90.00
_cell.angle_gamma   90.00
#
_symmetry.space_group_name_H-M   'P 1'
#
loop_
_entity.id
_entity.type
_entity.pdbx_description
1 polymer ?
#
loop_
_entity_poly.entity_id
_entity_poly.type
_entity_poly.pdbx_seq_one_letter_code
_entity_poly.pdbx_strand_id
1 'polypeptide(L)'
;MESVVINGTGKLTIIPGIRVGGKSGTAQKIDPVTRNYYPNAFIASFEAFAPVDNPKIAVLVIADSPKGVEYEGGPLCSPVAKIIIQGALEEFDVPFSNDAKSTIAVTENDVPVRPVTSPTVPERPPLANEVVVPNLIGMTMRQVGETVSKSELHFNFNGSGLAIEQNPVGGKVVAKGTIVEVKFAPLPPASPPSTPPPTP
;
A
#
# COMPACT_ATOMS: atom_id res chain seq x y z
N MET A 1 -5.56 -2.89 8.27
CA MET A 1 -6.41 -3.95 7.70
C MET A 1 -5.92 -5.36 8.03
N GLU A 2 -4.63 -5.56 8.30
CA GLU A 2 -4.10 -6.84 8.78
C GLU A 2 -4.82 -7.40 10.02
N SER A 3 -5.21 -6.55 10.97
CA SER A 3 -5.98 -6.97 12.15
C SER A 3 -7.30 -7.68 11.83
N VAL A 4 -7.93 -7.39 10.69
CA VAL A 4 -9.17 -8.05 10.24
C VAL A 4 -8.89 -9.49 9.78
N VAL A 5 -7.71 -9.73 9.23
CA VAL A 5 -7.24 -11.06 8.83
C VAL A 5 -6.84 -11.86 10.05
N ILE A 6 -6.08 -11.27 10.99
CA ILE A 6 -5.61 -11.98 12.19
C ILE A 6 -6.75 -12.26 13.18
N ASN A 7 -7.55 -11.23 13.50
CA ASN A 7 -8.54 -11.29 14.58
C ASN A 7 -9.99 -11.27 14.11
N GLY A 8 -10.25 -10.90 12.85
CA GLY A 8 -11.60 -10.64 12.33
C GLY A 8 -12.17 -11.75 11.45
N THR A 9 -13.00 -11.34 10.48
CA THR A 9 -13.73 -12.20 9.55
C THR A 9 -12.87 -12.68 8.36
N GLY A 10 -11.63 -12.21 8.23
CA GLY A 10 -10.72 -12.54 7.13
C GLY A 10 -9.72 -13.66 7.44
N LYS A 11 -9.93 -14.44 8.52
CA LYS A 11 -8.98 -15.46 9.02
C LYS A 11 -8.58 -16.51 7.99
N LEU A 12 -9.47 -16.81 7.04
CA LEU A 12 -9.20 -17.81 6.01
C LEU A 12 -8.21 -17.32 4.94
N THR A 13 -7.80 -16.04 4.95
CA THR A 13 -6.73 -15.49 4.09
C THR A 13 -5.36 -15.42 4.79
N ILE A 14 -5.19 -16.09 5.94
CA ILE A 14 -3.85 -16.21 6.55
C ILE A 14 -2.97 -17.10 5.66
N ILE A 15 -1.82 -16.55 5.24
CA ILE A 15 -0.77 -17.24 4.48
C ILE A 15 0.47 -17.30 5.38
N PRO A 16 0.99 -18.50 5.71
CA PRO A 16 2.22 -18.62 6.49
C PRO A 16 3.38 -17.84 5.85
N GLY A 17 4.13 -17.09 6.66
CA GLY A 17 5.27 -16.30 6.19
C GLY A 17 4.92 -15.01 5.42
N ILE A 18 3.63 -14.74 5.16
CA ILE A 18 3.20 -13.54 4.43
C ILE A 18 2.17 -12.77 5.24
N ARG A 19 2.48 -11.51 5.53
CA ARG A 19 1.51 -10.60 6.16
C ARG A 19 0.47 -10.17 5.13
N VAL A 20 -0.79 -10.52 5.39
CA VAL A 20 -1.93 -10.22 4.50
C VAL A 20 -2.87 -9.23 5.17
N GLY A 21 -3.21 -8.16 4.45
CA GLY A 21 -4.27 -7.25 4.82
C GLY A 21 -5.53 -7.57 4.03
N GLY A 22 -6.70 -7.42 4.63
CA GLY A 22 -7.95 -7.60 3.90
C GLY A 22 -9.18 -7.13 4.65
N LYS A 23 -10.31 -7.10 3.94
CA LYS A 23 -11.61 -6.70 4.49
C LYS A 23 -12.74 -7.45 3.80
N SER A 24 -13.70 -7.91 4.61
CA SER A 24 -14.95 -8.50 4.11
C SER A 24 -16.00 -7.42 3.83
N GLY A 25 -16.79 -7.65 2.77
CA GLY A 25 -17.99 -6.92 2.42
C GLY A 25 -19.18 -7.87 2.24
N THR A 26 -20.37 -7.45 2.66
CA THR A 26 -21.62 -8.19 2.43
C THR A 26 -22.72 -7.17 2.24
N ALA A 27 -23.18 -7.03 0.99
CA ALA A 27 -24.17 -6.03 0.62
C ALA A 27 -25.47 -6.72 0.23
N GLN A 28 -26.60 -6.25 0.75
CA GLN A 28 -27.92 -6.71 0.31
C GLN A 28 -28.28 -6.05 -1.02
N LYS A 29 -28.83 -6.84 -1.95
CA LYS A 29 -29.31 -6.34 -3.24
C LYS A 29 -30.67 -5.66 -3.06
N ILE A 30 -30.87 -4.56 -3.78
CA ILE A 30 -32.13 -3.82 -3.80
C ILE A 30 -32.99 -4.30 -4.96
N ASP A 31 -34.27 -4.52 -4.70
CA ASP A 31 -35.28 -4.70 -5.73
C ASP A 31 -35.57 -3.35 -6.40
N PRO A 32 -35.31 -3.21 -7.72
CA PRO A 32 -35.50 -1.94 -8.41
C PRO A 32 -36.96 -1.48 -8.49
N VAL A 33 -37.93 -2.41 -8.37
CA VAL A 33 -39.37 -2.10 -8.43
C VAL A 33 -39.88 -1.69 -7.06
N THR A 34 -39.67 -2.53 -6.05
CA THR A 34 -40.21 -2.29 -4.70
C THR A 34 -39.34 -1.36 -3.86
N ARG A 35 -38.10 -1.09 -4.27
CA ARG A 35 -37.07 -0.31 -3.55
C ARG A 35 -36.68 -0.88 -2.18
N ASN A 36 -37.10 -2.11 -1.87
CA ASN A 36 -36.73 -2.84 -0.68
C ASN A 36 -35.51 -3.73 -0.94
N TYR A 37 -34.85 -4.18 0.12
CA TYR A 37 -33.82 -5.22 0.00
C TYR A 37 -34.47 -6.58 -0.29
N TYR A 38 -33.84 -7.36 -1.17
CA TYR A 38 -34.18 -8.77 -1.32
C TYR A 38 -33.82 -9.51 -0.02
N PRO A 39 -34.71 -10.36 0.53
CA PRO A 39 -34.47 -11.01 1.81
C PRO A 39 -33.27 -11.98 1.77
N ASN A 40 -33.02 -12.62 0.62
CA ASN A 40 -32.01 -13.66 0.47
C ASN A 40 -31.05 -13.40 -0.71
N ALA A 41 -30.90 -12.15 -1.16
CA ALA A 41 -29.97 -11.83 -2.25
C ALA A 41 -28.89 -10.86 -1.78
N PHE A 42 -27.66 -11.35 -1.79
CA PHE A 42 -26.49 -10.65 -1.28
C PHE A 42 -25.38 -10.63 -2.34
N ILE A 43 -24.52 -9.62 -2.25
CA ILE A 43 -23.22 -9.57 -2.90
C ILE A 43 -22.20 -9.76 -1.78
N ALA A 44 -21.52 -10.90 -1.83
CA ALA A 44 -20.44 -11.25 -0.91
C ALA A 44 -19.11 -10.82 -1.53
N SER A 45 -18.25 -10.18 -0.76
CA SER A 45 -16.94 -9.75 -1.27
C SER A 45 -15.84 -9.83 -0.23
N PHE A 46 -14.61 -9.98 -0.73
CA PHE A 46 -13.40 -9.86 0.06
C PHE A 46 -12.32 -9.18 -0.75
N GLU A 47 -11.80 -8.08 -0.21
CA GLU A 47 -10.62 -7.40 -0.73
C GLU A 47 -9.40 -7.77 0.12
N ALA A 48 -8.26 -7.99 -0.53
CA ALA A 48 -7.03 -8.39 0.13
C ALA A 48 -5.80 -7.85 -0.59
N PHE A 49 -4.71 -7.66 0.14
CA PHE A 49 -3.43 -7.27 -0.41
C PHE A 49 -2.28 -7.87 0.40
N ALA A 50 -1.16 -8.12 -0.28
CA ALA A 50 0.02 -8.72 0.33
C ALA A 50 1.33 -8.35 -0.41
N PRO A 51 2.47 -8.32 0.29
CA PRO A 51 2.62 -8.24 1.74
C PRO A 51 2.13 -6.91 2.33
N VAL A 52 1.74 -6.86 3.61
CA VAL A 52 1.19 -5.63 4.23
C VAL A 52 2.17 -4.45 4.24
N ASP A 53 3.46 -4.69 4.46
CA ASP A 53 4.47 -3.60 4.52
C ASP A 53 4.82 -3.02 3.15
N ASN A 54 4.80 -3.86 2.11
CA ASN A 54 5.19 -3.50 0.75
C ASN A 54 4.28 -4.24 -0.25
N PRO A 55 3.01 -3.81 -0.41
CA PRO A 55 2.03 -4.53 -1.21
C PRO A 55 2.49 -4.71 -2.66
N LYS A 56 2.56 -5.97 -3.11
CA LYS A 56 2.89 -6.34 -4.49
C LYS A 56 1.66 -6.78 -5.27
N ILE A 57 0.70 -7.37 -4.56
CA ILE A 57 -0.58 -7.79 -5.12
C ILE A 57 -1.75 -7.23 -4.31
N ALA A 58 -2.82 -6.88 -5.01
CA ALA A 58 -4.13 -6.64 -4.46
C ALA A 58 -5.17 -7.48 -5.24
N VAL A 59 -6.13 -8.05 -4.53
CA VAL A 59 -7.16 -8.93 -5.08
C VAL A 59 -8.52 -8.50 -4.52
N LEU A 60 -9.52 -8.42 -5.40
CA LEU A 60 -10.92 -8.26 -5.03
C LEU A 60 -11.69 -9.47 -5.56
N VAL A 61 -12.28 -10.23 -4.65
CA VAL A 61 -13.17 -11.34 -4.97
C VAL A 61 -14.60 -10.90 -4.70
N ILE A 62 -15.49 -11.12 -5.67
CA ILE A 62 -16.92 -10.83 -5.57
C ILE A 62 -17.69 -12.08 -5.96
N ALA A 63 -18.63 -12.49 -5.11
CA ALA A 63 -19.64 -13.49 -5.41
C ALA A 63 -21.01 -12.82 -5.42
N ASP A 64 -21.64 -12.75 -6.59
CA ASP A 64 -23.00 -12.23 -6.74
C ASP A 64 -24.01 -13.35 -6.48
N SER A 65 -24.93 -13.13 -5.54
CA SER A 65 -26.05 -14.00 -5.24
C SER A 65 -25.63 -15.44 -4.95
N PRO A 66 -24.67 -15.66 -4.01
CA PRO A 66 -24.21 -16.99 -3.68
C PRO A 66 -25.36 -17.84 -3.14
N LYS A 67 -25.41 -19.10 -3.57
CA LYS A 67 -26.42 -20.08 -3.14
C LYS A 67 -25.82 -20.97 -2.07
N GLY A 68 -26.41 -20.98 -0.87
CA GLY A 68 -25.93 -21.80 0.24
C GLY A 68 -26.29 -21.20 1.59
N VAL A 69 -25.80 -21.85 2.66
CA VAL A 69 -25.99 -21.38 4.04
C VAL A 69 -25.07 -20.21 4.37
N GLU A 70 -23.89 -20.15 3.74
CA GLU A 70 -22.90 -19.08 3.90
C GLU A 70 -23.05 -18.03 2.78
N TYR A 71 -23.40 -16.80 3.17
CA TYR A 71 -23.50 -15.63 2.28
C TYR A 71 -22.57 -14.49 2.68
N GLU A 72 -21.84 -14.63 3.78
CA GLU A 72 -20.90 -13.63 4.25
C GLU A 72 -19.63 -13.60 3.39
N GLY A 73 -19.21 -12.39 3.01
CA GLY A 73 -18.03 -12.19 2.16
C GLY A 73 -16.72 -12.66 2.77
N GLY A 74 -16.61 -12.70 4.10
CA GLY A 74 -15.45 -13.27 4.78
C GLY A 74 -15.29 -14.75 4.47
N PRO A 75 -16.11 -15.64 5.07
CA PRO A 75 -16.03 -17.09 4.86
C PRO A 75 -16.02 -17.51 3.38
N LEU A 76 -16.86 -16.88 2.55
CA LEU A 76 -17.04 -17.28 1.16
C LEU A 76 -15.87 -16.84 0.25
N CYS A 77 -15.41 -15.60 0.37
CA CYS A 77 -14.48 -15.01 -0.61
C CYS A 77 -13.02 -14.98 -0.11
N SER A 78 -12.79 -15.02 1.21
CA SER A 78 -11.46 -15.03 1.83
C SER A 78 -10.56 -16.21 1.40
N PRO A 79 -11.07 -17.47 1.27
CA PRO A 79 -10.26 -18.60 0.81
C PRO A 79 -9.85 -18.48 -0.67
N VAL A 80 -10.72 -17.92 -1.50
CA VAL A 80 -10.41 -17.70 -2.93
C VAL A 80 -9.31 -16.64 -3.07
N ALA A 81 -9.41 -15.55 -2.32
CA ALA A 81 -8.38 -14.51 -2.29
C ALA A 81 -7.01 -15.08 -1.85
N LYS A 82 -7.01 -16.03 -0.90
CA LYS A 82 -5.79 -16.70 -0.44
C LYS A 82 -5.09 -17.43 -1.59
N ILE A 83 -5.83 -18.26 -2.33
CA ILE A 83 -5.28 -19.07 -3.43
C ILE A 83 -4.67 -18.17 -4.51
N ILE A 84 -5.37 -17.08 -4.87
CA ILE A 84 -4.89 -16.11 -5.86
C ILE A 84 -3.62 -15.41 -5.39
N ILE A 85 -3.58 -14.96 -4.13
CA ILE A 85 -2.41 -14.28 -3.57
C ILE A 85 -1.21 -15.23 -3.51
N GLN A 86 -1.41 -16.47 -3.06
CA GLN A 86 -0.32 -17.46 -3.01
C GLN A 86 0.25 -17.74 -4.41
N GLY A 87 -0.61 -18.10 -5.36
CA GLY A 87 -0.16 -18.42 -6.72
C GLY A 87 0.51 -17.25 -7.42
N ALA A 88 0.02 -16.03 -7.21
CA ALA A 88 0.64 -14.85 -7.81
C ALA A 88 1.99 -14.48 -7.15
N LEU A 89 2.11 -14.57 -5.83
CA LEU A 89 3.38 -14.28 -5.15
C LEU A 89 4.46 -15.31 -5.50
N GLU A 90 4.08 -16.56 -5.72
CA GLU A 90 4.96 -17.61 -6.24
C GLU A 90 5.46 -17.28 -7.65
N GLU A 91 4.57 -16.83 -8.54
CA GLU A 91 4.93 -16.45 -9.92
C GLU A 91 5.85 -15.21 -9.97
N PHE A 92 5.68 -14.24 -9.06
CA PHE A 92 6.44 -12.99 -9.07
C PHE A 92 7.76 -13.05 -8.26
N ASP A 93 8.22 -14.25 -7.85
CA ASP A 93 9.47 -14.45 -7.09
C ASP A 93 9.58 -13.53 -5.85
N VAL A 94 8.44 -13.20 -5.23
CA VAL A 94 8.45 -12.33 -4.05
C VAL A 94 9.05 -13.12 -2.89
N PRO A 95 10.18 -12.67 -2.29
CA PRO A 95 10.90 -13.48 -1.32
C PRO A 95 10.02 -13.82 -0.12
N PHE A 96 9.80 -15.12 0.08
CA PHE A 96 9.15 -15.67 1.25
C PHE A 96 10.17 -15.75 2.39
N SER A 97 9.81 -15.27 3.59
CA SER A 97 10.56 -15.63 4.78
C SER A 97 10.16 -17.06 5.16
N ASN A 98 10.99 -18.05 4.78
CA ASN A 98 10.76 -19.47 5.08
C ASN A 98 10.92 -19.84 6.57
N ASP A 99 11.31 -18.90 7.43
CA ASP A 99 11.60 -19.14 8.85
C ASP A 99 10.57 -18.57 9.83
N ALA A 100 9.33 -18.30 9.41
CA ALA A 100 8.28 -17.84 10.32
C ALA A 100 7.44 -19.00 10.87
N LYS A 101 8.01 -19.79 11.79
CA LYS A 101 7.19 -20.44 12.81
C LYS A 101 6.49 -19.33 13.59
N SER A 102 5.16 -19.33 13.58
CA SER A 102 4.38 -18.49 14.48
C SER A 102 4.82 -18.74 15.91
N THR A 103 5.47 -17.76 16.52
CA THR A 103 5.49 -17.58 17.97
C THR A 103 5.51 -16.09 18.21
N ILE A 104 4.42 -15.63 18.84
CA ILE A 104 4.33 -14.29 19.38
C ILE A 104 5.37 -14.20 20.49
N ALA A 105 6.39 -13.39 20.28
CA ALA A 105 7.16 -12.76 21.34
C ALA A 105 7.27 -11.29 20.96
N VAL A 106 6.38 -10.47 21.53
CA VAL A 106 6.58 -9.03 21.55
C VAL A 106 7.73 -8.78 22.51
N THR A 107 8.95 -8.67 22.00
CA THR A 107 10.04 -8.01 22.71
C THR A 107 10.00 -6.54 22.34
N GLU A 108 9.83 -5.68 23.34
CA GLU A 108 9.63 -4.21 23.24
C GLU A 108 10.81 -3.42 22.64
N ASN A 109 11.77 -4.03 21.92
CA ASN A 109 13.00 -3.37 21.50
C ASN A 109 13.23 -3.19 19.99
N ASP A 110 12.25 -3.49 19.12
CA ASP A 110 12.33 -3.13 17.69
C ASP A 110 11.25 -2.13 17.30
N VAL A 111 11.31 -0.94 17.92
CA VAL A 111 10.68 0.24 17.34
C VAL A 111 11.49 0.61 16.09
N PRO A 112 10.90 0.62 14.88
CA PRO A 112 11.58 1.18 13.73
C PRO A 112 11.88 2.64 14.05
N VAL A 113 13.16 3.00 14.07
CA VAL A 113 13.59 4.40 14.16
C VAL A 113 12.97 5.11 12.97
N ARG A 114 11.87 5.83 13.21
CA ARG A 114 11.36 6.80 12.25
C ARG A 114 12.52 7.79 12.01
N PRO A 115 12.87 8.10 10.75
CA PRO A 115 13.77 9.22 10.50
C PRO A 115 13.14 10.45 11.14
N VAL A 116 13.77 10.95 12.20
CA VAL A 116 13.40 12.25 12.77
C VAL A 116 13.78 13.24 11.70
N THR A 117 12.79 13.77 10.98
CA THR A 117 13.00 14.94 10.13
C THR A 117 13.43 16.07 11.05
N SER A 118 14.71 16.44 10.98
CA SER A 118 15.22 17.66 11.61
C SER A 118 14.30 18.82 11.18
N PRO A 119 13.74 19.60 12.11
CA PRO A 119 12.97 20.78 11.75
C PRO A 119 13.93 21.77 11.05
N THR A 120 13.79 21.89 9.74
CA THR A 120 14.49 22.92 8.97
C THR A 120 13.88 24.27 9.31
N VAL A 121 14.69 25.10 9.96
CA VAL A 121 14.36 26.50 10.25
C VAL A 121 14.25 27.23 8.89
N PRO A 122 13.10 27.84 8.55
CA PRO A 122 12.95 28.55 7.29
C PRO A 122 13.86 29.78 7.24
N GLU A 123 14.59 29.95 6.13
CA GLU A 123 15.60 31.01 5.93
C GLU A 123 14.96 32.41 5.83
N ARG A 124 13.68 32.51 5.43
CA ARG A 124 12.91 33.75 5.49
C ARG A 124 11.40 33.47 5.57
N PRO A 125 10.61 34.31 6.27
CA PRO A 125 9.16 34.29 6.16
C PRO A 125 8.70 34.53 4.70
N PRO A 126 7.80 33.70 4.15
CA PRO A 126 7.26 33.91 2.79
C PRO A 126 6.35 35.14 2.74
N LEU A 127 6.45 35.93 1.66
CA LEU A 127 5.50 37.00 1.36
C LEU A 127 4.24 36.43 0.68
N ALA A 128 3.17 37.22 0.67
CA ALA A 128 1.92 36.85 0.02
C ALA A 128 2.13 36.53 -1.47
N ASN A 129 1.72 35.33 -1.88
CA ASN A 129 1.80 34.70 -3.22
C ASN A 129 3.01 33.81 -3.53
N GLU A 130 3.84 33.47 -2.56
CA GLU A 130 4.96 32.54 -2.74
C GLU A 130 4.74 31.24 -1.96
N VAL A 131 5.11 30.10 -2.57
CA VAL A 131 4.99 28.77 -1.97
C VAL A 131 6.37 28.11 -1.92
N VAL A 132 6.69 27.52 -0.77
CA VAL A 132 7.94 26.78 -0.56
C VAL A 132 7.81 25.42 -1.24
N VAL A 133 8.77 25.10 -2.11
CA VAL A 133 8.82 23.80 -2.79
C VAL A 133 9.11 22.71 -1.75
N PRO A 134 8.22 21.74 -1.53
CA PRO A 134 8.49 20.63 -0.63
C PRO A 134 9.62 19.74 -1.17
N ASN A 135 10.32 19.04 -0.28
CA ASN A 135 11.25 17.99 -0.69
C ASN A 135 10.44 16.73 -1.02
N LEU A 136 10.51 16.33 -2.28
CA LEU A 136 9.78 15.24 -2.92
C LEU A 136 10.69 14.03 -3.16
N ILE A 137 12.01 14.15 -2.93
CA ILE A 137 12.97 13.05 -3.11
C ILE A 137 12.63 11.89 -2.17
N GLY A 138 12.60 10.68 -2.73
CA GLY A 138 12.25 9.44 -2.02
C GLY A 138 10.74 9.20 -1.89
N MET A 139 9.89 10.09 -2.41
CA MET A 139 8.44 9.87 -2.45
C MET A 139 8.01 9.09 -3.70
N THR A 140 6.90 8.37 -3.57
CA THR A 140 6.22 7.74 -4.72
C THR A 140 5.46 8.77 -5.55
N MET A 141 5.23 8.51 -6.84
CA MET A 141 4.47 9.41 -7.73
C MET A 141 3.13 9.86 -7.13
N ARG A 142 2.41 8.95 -6.44
CA ARG A 142 1.15 9.25 -5.76
C ARG A 142 1.32 10.23 -4.60
N GLN A 143 2.33 10.04 -3.76
CA GLN A 143 2.64 10.94 -2.65
C GLN A 143 3.14 12.30 -3.13
N VAL A 144 3.93 12.31 -4.20
CA VAL A 144 4.39 13.53 -4.86
C VAL A 144 3.19 14.31 -5.38
N GLY A 145 2.29 13.68 -6.13
CA GLY A 145 1.08 14.32 -6.63
C GLY A 145 0.24 14.95 -5.52
N GLU A 146 0.03 14.22 -4.42
CA GLU A 146 -0.75 14.73 -3.28
C GLU A 146 -0.09 15.94 -2.60
N THR A 147 1.24 15.92 -2.45
CA THR A 147 1.99 16.97 -1.77
C THR A 147 2.11 18.24 -2.64
N VAL A 148 2.29 18.08 -3.94
CA VAL A 148 2.40 19.19 -4.90
C VAL A 148 1.03 19.81 -5.18
N SER A 149 -0.05 19.02 -5.28
CA SER A 149 -1.41 19.55 -5.42
C SER A 149 -1.87 20.35 -4.19
N LYS A 150 -1.52 19.92 -2.97
CA LYS A 150 -1.79 20.70 -1.74
C LYS A 150 -1.06 22.05 -1.72
N SER A 151 0.00 22.19 -2.50
CA SER A 151 0.86 23.36 -2.56
C SER A 151 0.48 24.32 -3.70
N GLU A 152 -0.64 24.09 -4.41
CA GLU A 152 -1.08 24.88 -5.58
C GLU A 152 0.01 24.99 -6.68
N LEU A 153 0.82 23.94 -6.82
CA LEU A 153 1.89 23.83 -7.81
C LEU A 153 1.47 22.84 -8.92
N HIS A 154 1.96 23.07 -10.13
CA HIS A 154 1.82 22.13 -11.22
C HIS A 154 3.02 21.18 -11.24
N PHE A 155 2.89 19.99 -11.82
CA PHE A 155 4.00 19.04 -11.91
C PHE A 155 4.07 18.37 -13.28
N ASN A 156 5.28 18.00 -13.67
CA ASN A 156 5.54 17.10 -14.78
C ASN A 156 6.32 15.90 -14.28
N PHE A 157 5.80 14.70 -14.52
CA PHE A 157 6.41 13.45 -14.06
C PHE A 157 7.08 12.72 -15.22
N ASN A 158 8.33 12.32 -15.01
CA ASN A 158 9.07 11.51 -15.96
C ASN A 158 9.66 10.27 -15.27
N GLY A 159 9.34 9.08 -15.77
CA GLY A 159 9.80 7.79 -15.20
C GLY A 159 8.78 7.11 -14.28
N SER A 160 9.25 6.12 -13.52
CA SER A 160 8.41 5.35 -12.57
C SER A 160 9.23 4.98 -11.32
N GLY A 161 8.57 4.74 -10.19
CA GLY A 161 9.24 4.37 -8.93
C GLY A 161 9.35 5.51 -7.93
N LEU A 162 10.55 5.71 -7.37
CA LEU A 162 10.83 6.73 -6.36
C LEU A 162 11.40 7.99 -7.00
N ALA A 163 11.01 9.17 -6.52
CA ALA A 163 11.56 10.44 -6.96
C ALA A 163 13.06 10.50 -6.59
N ILE A 164 13.92 10.52 -7.61
CA ILE A 164 15.37 10.61 -7.44
C ILE A 164 15.89 12.02 -7.69
N GLU A 165 15.16 12.79 -8.50
CA GLU A 165 15.50 14.17 -8.82
C GLU A 165 14.23 15.01 -8.86
N GLN A 166 14.35 16.25 -8.38
CA GLN A 166 13.32 17.27 -8.55
C GLN A 166 13.97 18.58 -8.99
N ASN A 167 13.27 19.32 -9.84
CA ASN A 167 13.63 20.66 -10.25
C ASN A 167 12.39 21.54 -10.21
N PRO A 168 12.34 22.62 -9.41
CA PRO A 168 13.37 23.14 -8.49
C PRO A 168 13.62 22.30 -7.21
N VAL A 169 14.81 22.48 -6.60
CA VAL A 169 15.21 21.79 -5.36
C VAL A 169 14.31 22.14 -4.17
N GLY A 170 14.13 21.18 -3.26
CA GLY A 170 13.29 21.34 -2.07
C GLY A 170 13.80 22.47 -1.18
N GLY A 171 12.88 23.26 -0.66
CA GLY A 171 13.16 24.44 0.17
C GLY A 171 13.24 25.77 -0.60
N LYS A 172 13.27 25.75 -1.94
CA LYS A 172 13.24 26.99 -2.74
C LYS A 172 11.85 27.62 -2.74
N VAL A 173 11.79 28.93 -2.60
CA VAL A 173 10.54 29.70 -2.70
C VAL A 173 10.22 29.97 -4.18
N VAL A 174 9.04 29.57 -4.63
CA VAL A 174 8.59 29.76 -6.02
C VAL A 174 7.20 30.39 -6.09
N ALA A 175 6.87 31.00 -7.22
CA ALA A 175 5.54 31.53 -7.46
C ALA A 175 4.50 30.39 -7.53
N LYS A 176 3.31 30.63 -7.01
CA LYS A 176 2.15 29.72 -7.17
C LYS A 176 1.93 29.36 -8.64
N GLY A 177 1.65 28.09 -8.92
CA GLY A 177 1.49 27.58 -10.30
C GLY A 177 2.79 27.29 -11.05
N THR A 178 3.97 27.36 -10.43
CA THR A 178 5.22 26.92 -11.06
C THR A 178 5.18 25.40 -11.31
N ILE A 179 5.66 24.97 -12.47
CA ILE A 179 5.77 23.54 -12.82
C ILE A 179 7.01 22.96 -12.15
N VAL A 180 6.82 21.94 -11.31
CA VAL A 180 7.90 21.15 -10.70
C VAL A 180 8.13 19.90 -11.55
N GLU A 181 9.32 19.78 -12.11
CA GLU A 181 9.75 18.58 -12.82
C GLU A 181 10.29 17.56 -11.82
N VAL A 182 9.74 16.35 -11.82
CA VAL A 182 10.19 15.27 -10.93
C VAL A 182 10.54 14.05 -11.78
N LYS A 183 11.78 13.57 -11.64
CA LYS A 183 12.21 12.32 -12.27
C LYS A 183 12.13 11.18 -11.27
N PHE A 184 11.56 10.08 -11.73
CA PHE A 184 11.39 8.86 -10.97
C PHE A 184 12.27 7.77 -11.56
N ALA A 185 12.99 7.06 -10.69
CA ALA A 185 13.71 5.85 -11.08
C ALA A 185 13.13 4.63 -10.37
N PRO A 186 13.07 3.48 -11.07
CA PRO A 186 12.72 2.23 -10.45
C PRO A 186 13.77 1.89 -9.39
N LEU A 187 13.33 1.25 -8.30
CA LEU A 187 14.24 0.79 -7.25
C LEU A 187 15.30 -0.14 -7.87
N PRO A 188 16.60 0.14 -7.69
CA PRO A 188 17.65 -0.75 -8.18
C PRO A 188 17.47 -2.14 -7.56
N PRO A 189 17.70 -3.23 -8.32
CA PRO A 189 17.67 -4.57 -7.78
C PRO A 189 18.69 -4.67 -6.63
N ALA A 190 18.31 -5.35 -5.54
CA ALA A 190 19.15 -5.52 -4.37
C ALA A 190 20.55 -6.00 -4.79
N SER A 191 21.59 -5.30 -4.35
CA SER A 191 22.97 -5.65 -4.67
C SER A 191 23.25 -7.10 -4.28
N PRO A 192 23.91 -7.89 -5.14
CA PRO A 192 24.22 -9.29 -4.83
C PRO A 192 25.07 -9.36 -3.55
N PRO A 193 24.87 -10.38 -2.71
CA PRO A 193 25.61 -10.53 -1.46
C PRO A 193 27.12 -10.60 -1.76
N SER A 194 27.90 -9.75 -1.08
CA SER A 194 29.35 -9.76 -1.12
C SER A 194 29.85 -11.15 -0.70
N THR A 195 30.49 -11.88 -1.61
CA THR A 195 31.14 -13.14 -1.28
C THR A 195 32.26 -12.88 -0.26
N PRO A 196 32.26 -13.54 0.91
CA PRO A 196 33.34 -13.38 1.87
C PRO A 196 34.64 -13.97 1.28
N PRO A 197 35.80 -13.35 1.56
CA PRO A 197 37.08 -13.79 1.01
C PRO A 197 37.43 -15.20 1.51
N PRO A 198 38.10 -16.02 0.69
CA PRO A 198 38.53 -17.36 1.10
C PRO A 198 39.51 -17.23 2.26
N THR A 199 39.20 -17.94 3.35
CA THR A 199 40.07 -18.04 4.52
C THR A 199 41.31 -18.87 4.15
N PRO A 200 42.52 -18.45 4.59
CA PRO A 200 43.80 -19.02 4.16
C PRO A 200 44.08 -20.42 4.71
#